data_AF-A0A5D2MAA2-F1
#
_entry.id   AF-A0A5D2MAA2-F1
#
_cell.length_a   1.000
_cell.length_b   1.000
_cell.length_c   1.000
_cell.angle_alpha   90.00
_cell.angle_beta   90.00
_cell.angle_gamma   90.00
#
_symmetry.space_group_name_H-M   'P 1'
#
loop_
_entity.id
_entity.type
_entity.pdbx_description
1 polymer ?
#
loop_
_entity_poly.entity_id
_entity_poly.type
_entity_poly.pdbx_seq_one_letter_code
_entity_poly.pdbx_strand_id
1 'polypeptide(L)'
;MAPKRTKRKSPSPDPQGMFAGMTVFLIEDGVQSLRLQIWKQKLVQMGAKVETQLSEKVSHVFAISSDALFHHVDDDRLARFKGHVLLYQWLEESLAAGEKVSEDFYILKVDPEGFDIFDKSLKAKLANRNSSSYDEHSHCKRIKSSHEEKKQTNEEKKGDIETNSVSWASNTEPHFPSSLTNSPEISSTQDKDVGMQMSFQYSPPDLNKGITEIFGKLVNIYRALGDDRRSFSYYKAIAVVEKLPFKVESADQVKDLPGIGKSMQDHIQEIVTTGKLSKLEQFETDEKVKTITLFGEVWGIGPATALKLYEKGHRTLDDLKNEDSLTNAQVIGLKYFDDIKTRIPRHEAQEMELVLQKVAEDIIPGMVVVCGGSYRRGKASCGDLDIVITHPDGKSHKGFLQNYVKRLKEMKLLREDLIFSTHSEEGTDSGVDTYFGLCTYPGRELRHRIDFKVYPRDIYAFGLIAWTGNDVLNRSAG
;
A
#
# COMPACT_ATOMS: atom_id res chain seq x y z
N MET A 1 -5.24 12.97 -46.40
CA MET A 1 -5.39 13.92 -45.27
C MET A 1 -6.33 13.29 -44.26
N ALA A 2 -5.85 12.95 -43.06
CA ALA A 2 -6.69 12.37 -42.01
C ALA A 2 -7.63 13.45 -41.43
N PRO A 3 -8.89 13.12 -41.06
CA PRO A 3 -9.82 14.11 -40.55
C PRO A 3 -9.38 14.57 -39.15
N LYS A 4 -9.37 15.89 -38.95
CA LYS A 4 -9.05 16.51 -37.66
C LYS A 4 -10.02 16.02 -36.59
N ARG A 5 -9.45 15.51 -35.50
CA ARG A 5 -10.13 15.11 -34.26
C ARG A 5 -10.93 16.31 -33.73
N THR A 6 -12.26 16.20 -33.74
CA THR A 6 -13.16 17.21 -33.19
C THR A 6 -12.91 17.34 -31.69
N LYS A 7 -12.55 18.54 -31.23
CA LYS A 7 -12.53 18.89 -29.81
C LYS A 7 -13.93 18.59 -29.26
N ARG A 8 -14.04 17.70 -28.26
CA ARG A 8 -15.25 17.57 -27.44
C ARG A 8 -15.51 18.95 -26.84
N LYS A 9 -16.54 19.65 -27.32
CA LYS A 9 -17.04 20.87 -26.68
C LYS A 9 -17.46 20.47 -25.26
N SER A 10 -17.02 21.23 -24.26
CA SER A 10 -17.60 21.16 -22.92
C SER A 10 -19.11 21.35 -23.03
N PRO A 11 -19.94 20.57 -22.30
CA PRO A 11 -21.38 20.73 -22.34
C PRO A 11 -21.76 22.17 -21.99
N SER A 12 -22.79 22.71 -22.64
CA SER A 12 -23.30 24.05 -22.32
C SER A 12 -23.81 24.07 -20.87
N PRO A 13 -23.63 25.19 -20.14
CA PRO A 13 -24.20 25.33 -18.80
C PRO A 13 -25.71 25.08 -18.81
N ASP A 14 -26.20 24.33 -17.83
CA ASP A 14 -27.62 24.09 -17.58
C ASP A 14 -28.07 25.01 -16.42
N PRO A 15 -28.79 26.11 -16.71
CA PRO A 15 -29.27 27.03 -15.68
C PRO A 15 -30.26 26.40 -14.68
N GLN A 16 -30.83 25.24 -15.01
CA GLN A 16 -31.72 24.46 -14.15
C GLN A 16 -31.05 23.19 -13.61
N GLY A 17 -29.72 23.11 -13.68
CA GLY A 17 -28.97 21.98 -13.14
C GLY A 17 -29.14 21.81 -11.63
N MET A 18 -28.66 20.69 -11.09
CA MET A 18 -28.87 20.29 -9.69
C MET A 18 -28.37 21.30 -8.64
N PHE A 19 -27.46 22.21 -9.00
CA PHE A 19 -26.95 23.28 -8.15
C PHE A 19 -27.55 24.66 -8.49
N ALA A 20 -28.64 24.71 -9.27
CA ALA A 20 -29.35 25.94 -9.58
C ALA A 20 -29.77 26.67 -8.29
N GLY A 21 -29.53 27.98 -8.27
CA GLY A 21 -29.80 28.84 -7.12
C GLY A 21 -28.67 28.88 -6.07
N MET A 22 -27.62 28.07 -6.21
CA MET A 22 -26.44 28.16 -5.35
C MET A 22 -25.49 29.26 -5.82
N THR A 23 -25.00 30.06 -4.87
CA THR A 23 -23.87 30.96 -5.07
C THR A 23 -22.76 30.47 -4.15
N VAL A 24 -21.65 30.06 -4.75
CA VAL A 24 -20.61 29.28 -4.09
C VAL A 24 -19.33 30.07 -3.99
N PHE A 25 -18.72 30.08 -2.81
CA PHE A 25 -17.35 30.54 -2.59
C PHE A 25 -16.47 29.35 -2.23
N LEU A 26 -15.27 29.28 -2.82
CA LEU A 26 -14.38 28.12 -2.72
C LEU A 26 -13.08 28.54 -2.03
N ILE A 27 -12.74 27.87 -0.93
CA ILE A 27 -11.47 28.06 -0.23
C ILE A 27 -10.37 27.27 -0.95
N GLU A 28 -9.37 27.96 -1.48
CA GLU A 28 -8.35 27.34 -2.33
C GLU A 28 -7.25 26.63 -1.52
N ASP A 29 -7.07 27.02 -0.24
CA ASP A 29 -6.03 26.48 0.63
C ASP A 29 -6.18 24.96 0.87
N GLY A 30 -5.08 24.23 0.75
CA GLY A 30 -5.05 22.77 0.84
C GLY A 30 -5.64 22.01 -0.37
N VAL A 31 -6.04 22.69 -1.46
CA VAL A 31 -6.64 22.05 -2.64
C VAL A 31 -5.75 22.21 -3.90
N GLN A 32 -5.53 21.11 -4.63
CA GLN A 32 -4.81 21.16 -5.91
C GLN A 32 -5.53 22.05 -6.94
N SER A 33 -4.81 22.98 -7.58
CA SER A 33 -5.38 23.99 -8.49
C SER A 33 -6.19 23.39 -9.65
N LEU A 34 -5.75 22.25 -10.19
CA LEU A 34 -6.47 21.55 -11.27
C LEU A 34 -7.82 21.00 -10.79
N ARG A 35 -7.87 20.44 -9.57
CA ARG A 35 -9.10 19.89 -8.96
C ARG A 35 -10.10 21.00 -8.71
N LEU A 36 -9.62 22.12 -8.17
CA LEU A 36 -10.43 23.32 -7.95
C LEU A 36 -11.02 23.86 -9.27
N GLN A 37 -10.23 23.90 -10.35
CA GLN A 37 -10.70 24.33 -11.67
C GLN A 37 -11.80 23.41 -12.21
N ILE A 38 -11.66 22.09 -12.03
CA ILE A 38 -12.69 21.12 -12.43
C ILE A 38 -13.99 21.34 -11.65
N TRP A 39 -13.92 21.57 -10.33
CA TRP A 39 -15.10 21.86 -9.52
C TRP A 39 -15.78 23.17 -9.91
N LYS A 40 -15.01 24.24 -10.11
CA LYS A 40 -15.54 25.53 -10.61
C LYS A 40 -16.31 25.33 -11.91
N GLN A 41 -15.73 24.58 -12.86
CA GLN A 41 -16.39 24.29 -14.14
C GLN A 41 -17.67 23.47 -13.96
N LYS A 42 -17.65 22.41 -13.15
CA LYS A 42 -18.83 21.55 -12.93
C LYS A 42 -19.96 22.28 -12.21
N LEU A 43 -19.65 23.08 -11.19
CA LEU A 43 -20.62 23.90 -10.46
C LEU A 43 -21.36 24.84 -11.42
N VAL A 44 -20.62 25.58 -12.24
CA VAL A 44 -21.20 26.48 -13.25
C VAL A 44 -21.98 25.72 -14.31
N GLN A 45 -21.46 24.57 -14.76
CA GLN A 45 -22.14 23.73 -15.73
C GLN A 45 -23.50 23.23 -15.21
N MET A 46 -23.64 23.03 -13.91
CA MET A 46 -24.85 22.49 -13.26
C MET A 46 -25.66 23.57 -12.52
N GLY A 47 -25.54 24.83 -12.94
CA GLY A 47 -26.47 25.91 -12.57
C GLY A 47 -26.04 26.77 -11.37
N ALA A 48 -24.91 26.50 -10.73
CA ALA A 48 -24.39 27.34 -9.65
C ALA A 48 -23.65 28.58 -10.19
N LYS A 49 -23.60 29.63 -9.37
CA LYS A 49 -22.71 30.78 -9.56
C LYS A 49 -21.50 30.62 -8.64
N VAL A 50 -20.30 30.92 -9.14
CA VAL A 50 -19.08 30.88 -8.32
C VAL A 50 -18.57 32.30 -8.13
N GLU A 51 -18.42 32.72 -6.88
CA GLU A 51 -17.88 34.02 -6.48
C GLU A 51 -16.40 33.90 -6.13
N THR A 52 -15.64 34.98 -6.36
CA THR A 52 -14.21 35.03 -6.01
C THR A 52 -13.97 35.54 -4.58
N GLN A 53 -15.02 36.01 -3.90
CA GLN A 53 -14.94 36.54 -2.54
C GLN A 53 -16.23 36.24 -1.78
N LEU A 54 -16.11 36.07 -0.46
CA LEU A 54 -17.27 35.92 0.41
C LEU A 54 -18.06 37.24 0.47
N SER A 55 -19.34 37.18 0.08
CA SER A 55 -20.29 38.30 0.08
C SER A 55 -21.66 37.83 0.54
N GLU A 56 -22.59 38.76 0.81
CA GLU A 56 -23.97 38.44 1.22
C GLU A 56 -24.75 37.59 0.22
N LYS A 57 -24.29 37.53 -1.04
CA LYS A 57 -24.92 36.72 -2.10
C LYS A 57 -24.52 35.25 -2.03
N VAL A 58 -23.43 34.92 -1.33
CA VAL A 58 -22.91 33.56 -1.20
C VAL A 58 -23.87 32.76 -0.31
N SER A 59 -24.32 31.61 -0.81
CA SER A 59 -25.13 30.68 -0.04
C SER A 59 -24.33 29.49 0.50
N HIS A 60 -23.22 29.13 -0.15
CA HIS A 60 -22.39 27.99 0.24
C HIS A 60 -20.90 28.34 0.18
N VAL A 61 -20.16 27.93 1.21
CA VAL A 61 -18.70 27.97 1.27
C VAL A 61 -18.18 26.54 1.33
N PHE A 62 -17.23 26.19 0.45
CA PHE A 62 -16.55 24.90 0.52
C PHE A 62 -15.11 25.05 0.96
N ALA A 63 -14.69 24.24 1.93
CA ALA A 63 -13.32 24.16 2.42
C ALA A 63 -12.90 22.70 2.65
N ILE A 64 -11.60 22.44 2.71
CA ILE A 64 -11.08 21.08 2.99
C ILE A 64 -11.05 20.76 4.50
N SER A 65 -10.98 21.79 5.34
CA SER A 65 -11.01 21.71 6.81
C SER A 65 -11.43 23.05 7.39
N SER A 66 -11.71 23.09 8.71
CA SER A 66 -11.92 24.35 9.43
C SER A 66 -10.67 25.23 9.43
N ASP A 67 -9.47 24.65 9.55
CA ASP A 67 -8.21 25.41 9.52
C ASP A 67 -8.02 26.19 8.21
N ALA A 68 -8.25 25.53 7.07
CA ALA A 68 -8.16 26.16 5.75
C ALA A 68 -9.18 27.30 5.59
N LEU A 69 -10.36 27.15 6.20
CA LEU A 69 -11.40 28.18 6.21
C LEU A 69 -10.94 29.43 6.98
N PHE A 70 -10.40 29.25 8.19
CA PHE A 70 -9.96 30.35 9.06
C PHE A 70 -8.72 31.10 8.53
N HIS A 71 -7.90 30.46 7.69
CA HIS A 71 -6.80 31.15 6.99
C HIS A 71 -7.28 32.20 5.98
N HIS A 72 -8.49 32.03 5.42
CA HIS A 72 -9.00 32.87 4.33
C HIS A 72 -10.18 33.76 4.72
N VAL A 73 -10.91 33.41 5.78
CA VAL A 73 -12.06 34.16 6.25
C VAL A 73 -11.94 34.36 7.76
N ASP A 74 -11.93 35.62 8.19
CA ASP A 74 -11.91 35.96 9.61
C ASP A 74 -13.19 35.53 10.35
N ASP A 75 -13.06 35.33 11.66
CA ASP A 75 -14.13 34.87 12.55
C ASP A 75 -15.36 35.78 12.49
N ASP A 76 -15.16 37.09 12.40
CA ASP A 76 -16.25 38.08 12.36
C ASP A 76 -17.11 37.94 11.09
N ARG A 77 -16.49 37.65 9.94
CA ARG A 77 -17.20 37.43 8.67
C ARG A 77 -17.89 36.07 8.65
N LEU A 78 -17.30 35.03 9.24
CA LEU A 78 -17.93 33.72 9.38
C LEU A 78 -19.12 33.76 10.34
N ALA A 79 -19.00 34.43 11.49
CA ALA A 79 -20.08 34.57 12.46
C ALA A 79 -21.32 35.30 11.90
N ARG A 80 -21.10 36.21 10.94
CA ARG A 80 -22.19 36.92 10.23
C ARG A 80 -22.72 36.17 9.02
N PHE A 81 -22.05 35.11 8.58
CA PHE A 81 -22.45 34.33 7.41
C PHE A 81 -23.63 33.42 7.77
N LYS A 82 -24.74 33.57 7.02
CA LYS A 82 -25.98 32.79 7.23
C LYS A 82 -26.13 31.62 6.26
N GLY A 83 -25.13 31.36 5.43
CA GLY A 83 -25.14 30.26 4.47
C GLY A 83 -24.53 28.99 5.04
N HIS A 84 -24.33 28.02 4.16
CA HIS A 84 -23.84 26.69 4.51
C HIS A 84 -22.32 26.64 4.34
N VAL A 85 -21.61 26.13 5.35
CA VAL A 85 -20.16 25.92 5.29
C VAL A 85 -19.92 24.41 5.28
N LEU A 86 -19.45 23.89 4.15
CA LEU A 86 -19.40 22.45 3.88
C LEU A 86 -18.00 21.99 3.50
N LEU A 87 -17.71 20.71 3.78
CA LEU A 87 -16.54 20.03 3.24
C LEU A 87 -16.66 19.83 1.73
N TYR A 88 -15.53 19.91 1.00
CA TYR A 88 -15.47 19.55 -0.42
C TYR A 88 -16.00 18.14 -0.74
N GLN A 89 -15.91 17.22 0.23
CA GLN A 89 -16.45 15.87 0.14
C GLN A 89 -17.94 15.86 -0.25
N TRP A 90 -18.75 16.80 0.24
CA TRP A 90 -20.17 16.90 -0.12
C TRP A 90 -20.36 17.16 -1.62
N LEU A 91 -19.53 18.03 -2.20
CA LEU A 91 -19.58 18.37 -3.61
C LEU A 91 -19.18 17.15 -4.46
N GLU A 92 -18.16 16.40 -4.03
CA GLU A 92 -17.73 15.19 -4.71
C GLU A 92 -18.81 14.11 -4.74
N GLU A 93 -19.44 13.86 -3.59
CA GLU A 93 -20.49 12.85 -3.47
C GLU A 93 -21.76 13.26 -4.20
N SER A 94 -22.14 14.54 -4.15
CA SER A 94 -23.25 15.06 -4.96
C SER A 94 -22.99 14.91 -6.46
N LEU A 95 -21.76 15.21 -6.91
CA LEU A 95 -21.37 15.04 -8.31
C LEU A 95 -21.32 13.56 -8.74
N ALA A 96 -20.99 12.65 -7.82
CA ALA A 96 -20.97 11.21 -8.08
C ALA A 96 -22.38 10.61 -8.12
N ALA A 97 -23.27 11.06 -7.22
CA ALA A 97 -24.67 10.63 -7.17
C ALA A 97 -25.53 11.24 -8.29
N GLY A 98 -25.13 12.41 -8.82
CA GLY A 98 -25.92 13.16 -9.80
C GLY A 98 -27.08 13.95 -9.18
N GLU A 99 -27.17 13.99 -7.85
CA GLU A 99 -28.14 14.74 -7.05
C GLU A 99 -27.50 15.27 -5.77
N LYS A 100 -28.12 16.26 -5.12
CA LYS A 100 -27.60 16.84 -3.88
C LYS A 100 -27.80 15.84 -2.75
N VAL A 101 -26.72 15.34 -2.17
CA VAL A 101 -26.78 14.47 -0.99
C VAL A 101 -27.06 15.30 0.26
N SER A 102 -27.46 14.67 1.37
CA SER A 102 -27.70 15.40 2.63
C SER A 102 -26.45 16.14 3.11
N GLU A 103 -26.62 17.36 3.60
CA GLU A 103 -25.53 18.21 4.08
C GLU A 103 -25.09 17.88 5.52
N ASP A 104 -25.95 17.21 6.31
CA ASP A 104 -25.80 17.06 7.77
C ASP A 104 -24.44 16.49 8.21
N PHE A 105 -23.81 15.66 7.38
CA PHE A 105 -22.53 15.01 7.66
C PHE A 105 -21.30 15.78 7.18
N TYR A 106 -21.50 16.90 6.49
CA TYR A 106 -20.43 17.65 5.83
C TYR A 106 -20.35 19.09 6.31
N ILE A 107 -21.22 19.51 7.24
CA ILE A 107 -21.18 20.83 7.86
C ILE A 107 -19.89 20.98 8.67
N LEU A 108 -19.09 21.98 8.30
CA LEU A 108 -17.95 22.43 9.09
C LEU A 108 -18.47 23.23 10.28
N LYS A 109 -18.18 22.77 11.50
CA LYS A 109 -18.52 23.51 12.71
C LYS A 109 -17.58 24.71 12.84
N VAL A 110 -18.17 25.89 12.92
CA VAL A 110 -17.50 27.15 13.22
C VAL A 110 -17.85 27.48 14.68
N ASP A 111 -17.08 26.96 15.64
CA ASP A 111 -17.25 27.31 17.06
C ASP A 111 -16.22 28.40 17.43
N PRO A 112 -16.63 29.53 18.06
CA PRO A 112 -15.70 30.62 18.41
C PRO A 112 -14.86 30.36 19.67
N GLU A 113 -15.10 29.27 20.41
CA GLU A 113 -14.39 28.97 21.66
C GLU A 113 -13.78 27.56 21.57
N GLY A 114 -12.45 27.53 21.48
CA GLY A 114 -11.67 26.31 21.23
C GLY A 114 -11.89 25.22 22.27
N PHE A 115 -12.53 24.13 21.83
CA PHE A 115 -12.30 22.77 22.33
C PHE A 115 -12.47 21.82 21.15
N ASP A 116 -11.35 21.29 20.66
CA ASP A 116 -11.31 20.32 19.57
C ASP A 116 -11.81 18.95 20.08
N ILE A 117 -13.11 18.74 19.89
CA ILE A 117 -13.73 17.41 19.96
C ILE A 117 -14.70 17.34 18.78
N PHE A 118 -14.30 16.68 17.69
CA PHE A 118 -15.10 15.70 16.91
C PHE A 118 -14.49 15.50 15.49
N ASP A 119 -13.52 14.60 15.33
CA ASP A 119 -13.26 13.97 14.01
C ASP A 119 -12.77 12.50 14.07
N LYS A 120 -13.33 11.71 15.01
CA LYS A 120 -13.13 10.24 15.03
C LYS A 120 -14.42 9.42 14.96
N SER A 121 -15.60 10.03 15.14
CA SER A 121 -16.86 9.29 15.26
C SER A 121 -17.54 8.94 13.93
N LEU A 122 -17.25 9.65 12.82
CA LEU A 122 -17.96 9.44 11.55
C LEU A 122 -17.39 8.28 10.73
N LYS A 123 -16.07 8.05 10.76
CA LYS A 123 -15.44 6.88 10.12
C LYS A 123 -15.93 5.54 10.71
N ALA A 124 -16.28 5.49 11.99
CA ALA A 124 -16.74 4.27 12.64
C ALA A 124 -18.21 3.90 12.31
N LYS A 125 -19.05 4.86 11.92
CA LYS A 125 -20.48 4.62 11.67
C LYS A 125 -20.81 4.20 10.24
N LEU A 126 -19.95 4.48 9.24
CA LEU A 126 -20.15 4.01 7.87
C LEU A 126 -19.69 2.57 7.63
N ALA A 127 -18.76 2.05 8.43
CA ALA A 127 -18.29 0.66 8.29
C ALA A 127 -19.37 -0.39 8.65
N ASN A 128 -20.44 0.01 9.34
CA ASN A 128 -21.41 -0.92 9.95
C ASN A 128 -22.81 -0.90 9.32
N ARG A 129 -22.99 -0.30 8.12
CA ARG A 129 -24.31 -0.15 7.50
C ARG A 129 -24.56 -0.91 6.19
N ASN A 130 -23.69 -1.86 5.84
CA ASN A 130 -23.92 -2.80 4.75
C ASN A 130 -24.07 -4.24 5.27
N SER A 131 -25.22 -4.54 5.88
CA SER A 131 -25.79 -5.90 5.90
C SER A 131 -27.32 -5.79 5.98
N SER A 132 -28.01 -6.26 4.95
CA SER A 132 -29.47 -6.17 4.84
C SER A 132 -30.21 -7.24 5.66
N SER A 133 -31.22 -6.78 6.40
CA SER A 133 -32.54 -7.34 6.79
C SER A 133 -32.75 -8.85 6.95
N TYR A 134 -33.37 -9.27 8.06
CA TYR A 134 -34.83 -9.56 8.18
C TYR A 134 -35.26 -9.60 9.67
N ASP A 135 -36.56 -9.36 9.88
CA ASP A 135 -37.29 -9.16 11.15
C ASP A 135 -37.19 -10.29 12.19
N GLU A 136 -37.23 -9.97 13.49
CA GLU A 136 -38.34 -10.35 14.39
C GLU A 136 -38.19 -9.83 15.84
N HIS A 137 -39.32 -9.88 16.54
CA HIS A 137 -39.75 -9.18 17.74
C HIS A 137 -39.06 -9.46 19.10
N SER A 138 -39.01 -8.37 19.89
CA SER A 138 -39.41 -8.28 21.31
C SER A 138 -38.45 -8.58 22.48
N HIS A 139 -38.57 -7.67 23.45
CA HIS A 139 -38.44 -7.77 24.91
C HIS A 139 -37.07 -7.61 25.61
N CYS A 140 -36.96 -6.41 26.23
CA CYS A 140 -36.34 -6.11 27.52
C CYS A 140 -36.08 -7.30 28.45
N LYS A 141 -34.87 -7.37 29.02
CA LYS A 141 -34.66 -7.27 30.48
C LYS A 141 -33.19 -7.06 30.86
N ARG A 142 -33.05 -6.14 31.81
CA ARG A 142 -31.90 -5.72 32.62
C ARG A 142 -31.54 -6.80 33.64
N ILE A 143 -30.30 -6.77 34.16
CA ILE A 143 -29.72 -7.31 35.43
C ILE A 143 -28.38 -8.01 35.12
N LYS A 144 -27.32 -8.04 35.94
CA LYS A 144 -26.67 -7.21 36.97
C LYS A 144 -25.42 -8.04 37.37
N SER A 145 -24.42 -7.33 37.90
CA SER A 145 -23.06 -7.70 38.32
C SER A 145 -22.87 -8.81 39.38
N SER A 146 -21.58 -9.11 39.60
CA SER A 146 -20.85 -9.71 40.77
C SER A 146 -20.39 -11.17 40.55
N HIS A 147 -19.15 -11.57 40.87
CA HIS A 147 -18.45 -11.37 42.15
C HIS A 147 -16.91 -11.39 42.04
N GLU A 148 -16.27 -10.74 43.03
CA GLU A 148 -14.84 -10.70 43.37
C GLU A 148 -14.30 -12.00 43.98
N GLU A 149 -12.99 -12.26 43.78
CA GLU A 149 -12.16 -13.17 44.59
C GLU A 149 -11.15 -12.39 45.44
N LYS A 150 -10.84 -12.89 46.65
CA LYS A 150 -9.69 -12.46 47.45
C LYS A 150 -9.17 -13.56 48.40
N LYS A 151 -7.83 -13.55 48.52
CA LYS A 151 -6.90 -14.06 49.57
C LYS A 151 -6.39 -15.50 49.42
N GLN A 152 -5.07 -15.72 49.22
CA GLN A 152 -3.92 -15.63 50.17
C GLN A 152 -4.04 -16.68 51.30
N THR A 153 -3.05 -17.47 51.73
CA THR A 153 -1.57 -17.47 51.61
C THR A 153 -1.01 -18.76 52.24
N ASN A 154 0.22 -19.12 51.84
CA ASN A 154 1.34 -19.73 52.59
C ASN A 154 1.19 -21.08 53.33
N GLU A 155 2.14 -22.00 53.11
CA GLU A 155 3.28 -22.21 54.03
C GLU A 155 4.37 -23.13 53.43
N GLU A 156 5.62 -22.79 53.75
CA GLU A 156 6.87 -23.45 53.37
C GLU A 156 7.18 -24.67 54.26
N LYS A 157 8.04 -25.60 53.79
CA LYS A 157 9.14 -26.12 54.63
C LYS A 157 10.31 -26.75 53.85
N LYS A 158 11.49 -26.36 54.32
CA LYS A 158 12.90 -26.65 54.01
C LYS A 158 13.35 -28.12 53.94
N GLY A 159 14.52 -28.29 53.30
CA GLY A 159 15.59 -29.27 53.62
C GLY A 159 16.41 -29.57 52.35
N ASP A 160 17.52 -28.87 52.09
CA ASP A 160 18.93 -29.23 52.41
C ASP A 160 19.46 -30.39 51.54
N ILE A 161 20.67 -30.48 51.01
CA ILE A 161 21.88 -29.65 50.73
C ILE A 161 22.82 -30.61 49.95
N GLU A 162 23.89 -30.09 49.33
CA GLU A 162 25.10 -30.80 48.80
C GLU A 162 24.98 -31.50 47.45
N THR A 163 25.99 -31.54 46.57
CA THR A 163 27.08 -30.64 46.09
C THR A 163 27.84 -31.49 45.07
N ASN A 164 28.50 -30.81 44.13
CA ASN A 164 29.66 -31.30 43.36
C ASN A 164 29.39 -32.39 42.30
N SER A 165 30.07 -32.43 41.16
CA SER A 165 30.99 -31.52 40.48
C SER A 165 31.45 -32.25 39.21
N VAL A 166 31.42 -31.54 38.07
CA VAL A 166 32.55 -31.43 37.13
C VAL A 166 32.95 -32.63 36.23
N SER A 167 32.93 -32.31 34.93
CA SER A 167 33.84 -32.76 33.85
C SER A 167 33.67 -34.20 33.32
N TRP A 168 33.98 -34.53 32.07
CA TRP A 168 34.62 -33.84 30.95
C TRP A 168 34.27 -34.62 29.67
N ALA A 169 34.35 -33.97 28.51
CA ALA A 169 34.99 -34.42 27.25
C ALA A 169 34.98 -35.94 26.91
N SER A 170 34.78 -36.40 25.69
CA SER A 170 34.84 -35.79 24.36
C SER A 170 34.63 -36.93 23.36
N ASN A 171 34.19 -36.58 22.15
CA ASN A 171 34.51 -37.19 20.85
C ASN A 171 34.24 -38.71 20.72
N THR A 172 33.49 -39.18 19.74
CA THR A 172 33.87 -39.23 18.32
C THR A 172 32.81 -40.14 17.67
N GLU A 173 32.37 -39.80 16.46
CA GLU A 173 31.61 -40.71 15.60
C GLU A 173 32.44 -41.97 15.24
N PRO A 174 31.84 -43.06 14.70
CA PRO A 174 31.51 -43.09 13.26
C PRO A 174 30.26 -43.89 12.85
N HIS A 175 29.65 -43.45 11.74
CA HIS A 175 29.12 -44.22 10.60
C HIS A 175 28.13 -45.41 10.79
N PHE A 176 26.93 -45.19 10.24
CA PHE A 176 25.92 -46.09 9.62
C PHE A 176 26.42 -47.45 9.06
N PRO A 177 25.60 -48.52 8.87
CA PRO A 177 24.22 -48.44 8.32
C PRO A 177 23.15 -49.50 8.72
N SER A 178 21.89 -49.16 8.42
CA SER A 178 20.75 -49.99 7.97
C SER A 178 20.48 -51.36 8.62
N SER A 179 19.26 -51.55 9.15
CA SER A 179 18.30 -52.58 8.70
C SER A 179 16.98 -52.52 9.48
N LEU A 180 15.89 -52.83 8.78
CA LEU A 180 14.49 -52.73 9.18
C LEU A 180 13.99 -53.94 10.00
N THR A 181 12.85 -53.71 10.66
CA THR A 181 11.76 -54.64 11.06
C THR A 181 11.92 -55.53 12.31
N ASN A 182 11.23 -55.17 13.41
CA ASN A 182 9.98 -55.79 13.87
C ASN A 182 9.64 -55.37 15.32
N SER A 183 8.42 -54.86 15.53
CA SER A 183 7.80 -54.61 16.85
C SER A 183 7.42 -55.93 17.55
N PRO A 184 7.17 -55.97 18.88
CA PRO A 184 5.90 -55.47 19.45
C PRO A 184 5.94 -54.84 20.87
N GLU A 185 5.03 -53.88 21.06
CA GLU A 185 4.14 -53.61 22.21
C GLU A 185 4.61 -53.21 23.64
N ILE A 186 4.25 -51.96 23.98
CA ILE A 186 3.56 -51.43 25.19
C ILE A 186 4.35 -51.26 26.51
N SER A 187 4.61 -50.00 26.89
CA SER A 187 4.02 -49.36 28.10
C SER A 187 4.53 -47.91 28.30
N SER A 188 3.59 -46.97 28.09
CA SER A 188 3.40 -45.65 28.71
C SER A 188 4.44 -45.05 29.69
N THR A 189 4.91 -43.84 29.38
CA THR A 189 4.68 -42.62 30.21
C THR A 189 4.85 -41.38 29.33
N GLN A 190 3.90 -40.45 29.43
CA GLN A 190 3.76 -39.23 28.63
C GLN A 190 4.66 -38.12 29.19
N ASP A 191 5.50 -37.53 28.34
CA ASP A 191 6.01 -36.17 28.55
C ASP A 191 5.41 -35.25 27.49
N LYS A 192 4.80 -34.17 27.97
CA LYS A 192 4.11 -33.16 27.16
C LYS A 192 5.14 -32.20 26.60
N ASP A 193 5.54 -32.40 25.36
CA ASP A 193 6.20 -31.35 24.57
C ASP A 193 5.14 -30.56 23.80
N VAL A 194 4.97 -29.29 24.15
CA VAL A 194 4.05 -28.36 23.49
C VAL A 194 4.72 -27.90 22.20
N GLY A 195 4.66 -28.77 21.19
CA GLY A 195 5.03 -28.45 19.83
C GLY A 195 4.12 -27.34 19.30
N MET A 196 4.68 -26.15 19.16
CA MET A 196 4.07 -25.03 18.44
C MET A 196 3.93 -25.45 16.98
N GLN A 197 2.77 -26.03 16.63
CA GLN A 197 2.42 -26.38 15.26
C GLN A 197 2.39 -25.10 14.42
N MET A 198 3.49 -24.85 13.71
CA MET A 198 3.48 -24.05 12.50
C MET A 198 2.44 -24.67 11.57
N SER A 199 1.26 -24.05 11.48
CA SER A 199 0.28 -24.39 10.47
C SER A 199 0.95 -24.19 9.11
N PHE A 200 1.42 -25.27 8.49
CA PHE A 200 1.86 -25.22 7.10
C PHE A 200 0.64 -24.78 6.29
N GLN A 201 0.66 -23.53 5.86
CA GLN A 201 -0.40 -22.93 5.07
C GLN A 201 -0.47 -23.72 3.76
N TYR A 202 -1.48 -24.59 3.64
CA TYR A 202 -1.71 -25.41 2.46
C TYR A 202 -1.79 -24.48 1.23
N SER A 203 -0.73 -24.52 0.41
CA SER A 203 -0.62 -23.77 -0.84
C SER A 203 -0.54 -24.79 -1.96
N PRO A 204 -1.67 -25.27 -2.47
CA PRO A 204 -1.69 -26.25 -3.54
C PRO A 204 -0.95 -25.70 -4.77
N PRO A 205 -0.30 -26.56 -5.58
CA PRO A 205 0.39 -26.11 -6.77
C PRO A 205 -0.59 -25.47 -7.76
N ASP A 206 -0.20 -24.38 -8.39
CA ASP A 206 -0.95 -23.76 -9.49
C ASP A 206 -1.03 -24.75 -10.67
N LEU A 207 -2.23 -25.30 -10.90
CA LEU A 207 -2.53 -26.23 -12.00
C LEU A 207 -2.72 -25.51 -13.34
N ASN A 208 -2.79 -24.18 -13.32
CA ASN A 208 -3.13 -23.31 -14.44
C ASN A 208 -1.99 -22.35 -14.81
N LYS A 209 -0.74 -22.73 -14.48
CA LYS A 209 0.47 -21.93 -14.77
C LYS A 209 0.55 -21.37 -16.19
N GLY A 210 0.16 -22.16 -17.19
CA GLY A 210 0.16 -21.71 -18.59
C GLY A 210 -0.72 -20.47 -18.83
N ILE A 211 -1.84 -20.35 -18.10
CA ILE A 211 -2.72 -19.16 -18.17
C ILE A 211 -2.14 -18.04 -17.30
N THR A 212 -1.76 -18.35 -16.05
CA THR A 212 -1.33 -17.33 -15.08
C THR A 212 -0.02 -16.65 -15.49
N GLU A 213 0.91 -17.37 -16.12
CA GLU A 213 2.16 -16.81 -16.65
C GLU A 213 1.91 -15.84 -17.83
N ILE A 214 1.04 -16.21 -18.78
CA ILE A 214 0.67 -15.35 -19.91
C ILE A 214 -0.04 -14.08 -19.39
N PHE A 215 -0.98 -14.24 -18.46
CA PHE A 215 -1.65 -13.09 -17.86
C PHE A 215 -0.67 -12.23 -17.05
N GLY A 216 0.30 -12.83 -16.36
CA GLY A 216 1.36 -12.13 -15.64
C GLY A 216 2.21 -11.24 -16.56
N LYS A 217 2.57 -11.74 -17.75
CA LYS A 217 3.23 -10.92 -18.77
C LYS A 217 2.38 -9.73 -19.20
N LEU A 218 1.07 -9.93 -19.43
CA LEU A 218 0.17 -8.84 -19.77
C LEU A 218 0.03 -7.81 -18.65
N VAL A 219 -0.03 -8.24 -17.38
CA VAL A 219 -0.05 -7.33 -16.22
C VAL A 219 1.14 -6.38 -16.27
N ASN A 220 2.35 -6.91 -16.50
CA ASN A 220 3.58 -6.12 -16.57
C ASN A 220 3.56 -5.14 -17.75
N ILE A 221 3.19 -5.61 -18.95
CA ILE A 221 3.13 -4.77 -20.15
C ILE A 221 2.11 -3.65 -19.97
N TYR A 222 0.89 -3.95 -19.53
CA TYR A 222 -0.15 -2.92 -19.33
C TYR A 222 0.26 -1.90 -18.26
N ARG A 223 0.94 -2.33 -17.20
CA ARG A 223 1.48 -1.43 -16.16
C ARG A 223 2.53 -0.49 -16.75
N ALA A 224 3.47 -1.01 -17.54
CA ALA A 224 4.48 -0.20 -18.22
C ALA A 224 3.88 0.80 -19.23
N LEU A 225 2.76 0.42 -19.87
CA LEU A 225 2.00 1.30 -20.76
C LEU A 225 1.10 2.32 -20.01
N GLY A 226 1.03 2.25 -18.68
CA GLY A 226 0.18 3.13 -17.85
C GLY A 226 -1.31 2.79 -17.89
N ASP A 227 -1.67 1.56 -18.28
CA ASP A 227 -3.05 1.06 -18.26
C ASP A 227 -3.30 0.20 -17.01
N ASP A 228 -3.36 0.87 -15.86
CA ASP A 228 -3.59 0.25 -14.56
C ASP A 228 -4.91 -0.53 -14.51
N ARG A 229 -5.94 -0.06 -15.22
CA ARG A 229 -7.26 -0.70 -15.22
C ARG A 229 -7.18 -2.10 -15.84
N ARG A 230 -6.59 -2.22 -17.04
CA ARG A 230 -6.44 -3.53 -17.70
C ARG A 230 -5.45 -4.41 -16.94
N SER A 231 -4.33 -3.85 -16.50
CA SER A 231 -3.35 -4.57 -15.66
C SER A 231 -4.04 -5.20 -14.44
N PHE A 232 -4.85 -4.43 -13.73
CA PHE A 232 -5.60 -4.91 -12.57
C PHE A 232 -6.65 -5.98 -12.89
N SER A 233 -7.33 -5.89 -14.05
CA SER A 233 -8.27 -6.92 -14.49
C SER A 233 -7.57 -8.28 -14.68
N TYR A 234 -6.44 -8.33 -15.37
CA TYR A 234 -5.68 -9.59 -15.52
C TYR A 234 -5.15 -10.10 -14.19
N TYR A 235 -4.65 -9.20 -13.33
CA TYR A 235 -4.20 -9.59 -11.99
C TYR A 235 -5.32 -10.28 -11.19
N LYS A 236 -6.53 -9.70 -11.17
CA LYS A 236 -7.67 -10.31 -10.49
C LYS A 236 -8.00 -11.69 -11.04
N ALA A 237 -7.94 -11.85 -12.36
CA ALA A 237 -8.14 -13.15 -13.00
C ALA A 237 -7.06 -14.17 -12.59
N ILE A 238 -5.77 -13.77 -12.52
CA ILE A 238 -4.68 -14.65 -12.04
C ILE A 238 -4.99 -15.18 -10.64
N ALA A 239 -5.35 -14.30 -9.70
CA ALA A 239 -5.59 -14.68 -8.31
C ALA A 239 -6.75 -15.68 -8.13
N VAL A 240 -7.70 -15.69 -9.08
CA VAL A 240 -8.81 -16.66 -9.13
C VAL A 240 -8.35 -17.95 -9.79
N VAL A 241 -7.73 -17.87 -10.97
CA VAL A 241 -7.32 -19.03 -11.78
C VAL A 241 -6.24 -19.86 -11.07
N GLU A 242 -5.28 -19.21 -10.40
CA GLU A 242 -4.20 -19.84 -9.62
C GLU A 242 -4.74 -20.75 -8.50
N LYS A 243 -5.91 -20.43 -7.95
CA LYS A 243 -6.51 -21.14 -6.81
C LYS A 243 -7.49 -22.25 -7.22
N LEU A 244 -7.73 -22.44 -8.51
CA LEU A 244 -8.67 -23.47 -8.97
C LEU A 244 -8.09 -24.88 -8.68
N PRO A 245 -8.91 -25.79 -8.12
CA PRO A 245 -8.45 -27.14 -7.78
C PRO A 245 -8.37 -28.07 -9.01
N PHE A 246 -8.55 -27.53 -10.21
CA PHE A 246 -8.53 -28.26 -11.48
C PHE A 246 -7.83 -27.44 -12.56
N LYS A 247 -7.35 -28.13 -13.60
CA LYS A 247 -6.83 -27.52 -14.81
C LYS A 247 -8.00 -27.04 -15.67
N VAL A 248 -7.97 -25.77 -16.10
CA VAL A 248 -8.98 -25.18 -16.98
C VAL A 248 -8.74 -25.68 -18.41
N GLU A 249 -9.78 -26.23 -19.01
CA GLU A 249 -9.80 -26.79 -20.38
C GLU A 249 -10.78 -26.05 -21.30
N SER A 250 -11.73 -25.31 -20.72
CA SER A 250 -12.70 -24.48 -21.45
C SER A 250 -13.05 -23.23 -20.66
N ALA A 251 -13.33 -22.13 -21.36
CA ALA A 251 -13.78 -20.88 -20.75
C ALA A 251 -15.12 -21.03 -20.00
N ASP A 252 -15.94 -22.03 -20.34
CA ASP A 252 -17.19 -22.30 -19.63
C ASP A 252 -16.97 -22.68 -18.15
N GLN A 253 -15.81 -23.24 -17.81
CA GLN A 253 -15.49 -23.63 -16.42
C GLN A 253 -15.20 -22.43 -15.52
N VAL A 254 -14.98 -21.25 -16.11
CA VAL A 254 -14.57 -20.03 -15.39
C VAL A 254 -15.49 -18.84 -15.63
N LYS A 255 -16.57 -19.01 -16.42
CA LYS A 255 -17.41 -17.89 -16.88
C LYS A 255 -18.20 -17.19 -15.77
N ASP A 256 -18.56 -17.93 -14.72
CA ASP A 256 -19.34 -17.41 -13.59
C ASP A 256 -18.46 -16.98 -12.41
N LEU A 257 -17.12 -17.05 -12.58
CA LEU A 257 -16.19 -16.68 -11.52
C LEU A 257 -16.03 -15.15 -11.41
N PRO A 258 -15.99 -14.62 -10.17
CA PRO A 258 -15.84 -13.19 -9.96
C PRO A 258 -14.51 -12.69 -10.54
N GLY A 259 -14.54 -11.55 -11.24
CA GLY A 259 -13.36 -10.96 -11.86
C GLY A 259 -13.00 -11.53 -13.25
N ILE A 260 -13.71 -12.54 -13.74
CA ILE A 260 -13.49 -13.13 -15.08
C ILE A 260 -14.63 -12.72 -16.01
N GLY A 261 -14.49 -11.54 -16.63
CA GLY A 261 -15.45 -11.04 -17.63
C GLY A 261 -15.25 -11.66 -19.02
N LYS A 262 -16.17 -11.39 -19.93
CA LYS A 262 -16.20 -11.97 -21.29
C LYS A 262 -14.86 -11.93 -22.04
N SER A 263 -14.17 -10.78 -22.05
CA SER A 263 -12.85 -10.67 -22.70
C SER A 263 -11.78 -11.59 -22.09
N MET A 264 -11.84 -11.85 -20.79
CA MET A 264 -10.89 -12.75 -20.11
C MET A 264 -11.25 -14.21 -20.37
N GLN A 265 -12.55 -14.52 -20.47
CA GLN A 265 -13.03 -15.83 -20.91
C GLN A 265 -12.54 -16.13 -22.33
N ASP A 266 -12.63 -15.17 -23.24
CA ASP A 266 -12.17 -15.34 -24.62
C ASP A 266 -10.64 -15.58 -24.68
N HIS A 267 -9.86 -14.84 -23.88
CA HIS A 267 -8.41 -15.08 -23.78
C HIS A 267 -8.07 -16.44 -23.14
N ILE A 268 -8.82 -16.86 -22.10
CA ILE A 268 -8.64 -18.19 -21.51
C ILE A 268 -8.95 -19.27 -22.56
N GLN A 269 -10.05 -19.13 -23.31
CA GLN A 269 -10.40 -20.06 -24.38
C GLN A 269 -9.28 -20.17 -25.42
N GLU A 270 -8.72 -19.04 -25.83
CA GLU A 270 -7.61 -19.00 -26.78
C GLU A 270 -6.37 -19.73 -26.23
N ILE A 271 -6.00 -19.46 -24.98
CA ILE A 271 -4.83 -20.06 -24.32
C ILE A 271 -5.00 -21.57 -24.16
N VAL A 272 -6.17 -22.05 -23.70
CA VAL A 272 -6.38 -23.51 -23.53
C VAL A 272 -6.43 -24.24 -24.87
N THR A 273 -6.87 -23.56 -25.94
CA THR A 273 -6.95 -24.15 -27.29
C THR A 273 -5.60 -24.19 -27.99
N THR A 274 -4.80 -23.12 -27.86
CA THR A 274 -3.60 -22.90 -28.69
C THR A 274 -2.29 -22.95 -27.90
N GLY A 275 -2.35 -22.88 -26.58
CA GLY A 275 -1.19 -22.69 -25.70
C GLY A 275 -0.62 -21.26 -25.72
N LYS A 276 -1.24 -20.34 -26.45
CA LYS A 276 -0.74 -18.99 -26.73
C LYS A 276 -1.83 -17.94 -26.62
N LEU A 277 -1.43 -16.67 -26.67
CA LEU A 277 -2.36 -15.54 -26.72
C LEU A 277 -1.90 -14.52 -27.76
N SER A 278 -2.67 -14.37 -28.83
CA SER A 278 -2.38 -13.46 -29.95
C SER A 278 -2.16 -12.02 -29.47
N LYS A 279 -2.88 -11.60 -28.43
CA LYS A 279 -2.71 -10.27 -27.84
C LYS A 279 -1.32 -10.06 -27.25
N LEU A 280 -0.77 -11.08 -26.60
CA LEU A 280 0.59 -11.04 -26.05
C LEU A 280 1.62 -11.06 -27.20
N GLU A 281 1.43 -11.91 -28.21
CA GLU A 281 2.32 -11.95 -29.38
C GLU A 281 2.35 -10.60 -30.14
N GLN A 282 1.22 -9.91 -30.22
CA GLN A 282 1.15 -8.55 -30.76
C GLN A 282 2.02 -7.57 -29.95
N PHE A 283 1.95 -7.61 -28.62
CA PHE A 283 2.79 -6.75 -27.78
C PHE A 283 4.28 -7.14 -27.84
N GLU A 284 4.57 -8.43 -27.94
CA GLU A 284 5.93 -8.97 -28.11
C GLU A 284 6.49 -8.74 -29.53
N THR A 285 5.73 -8.12 -30.45
CA THR A 285 6.21 -7.73 -31.79
C THR A 285 6.19 -6.21 -32.02
N ASP A 286 5.37 -5.47 -31.28
CA ASP A 286 5.28 -4.02 -31.33
C ASP A 286 6.53 -3.34 -30.72
N GLU A 287 7.32 -2.65 -31.55
CA GLU A 287 8.54 -1.94 -31.16
C GLU A 287 8.30 -0.88 -30.06
N LYS A 288 7.17 -0.16 -30.14
CA LYS A 288 6.82 0.86 -29.16
C LYS A 288 6.55 0.23 -27.81
N VAL A 289 5.78 -0.86 -27.79
CA VAL A 289 5.46 -1.58 -26.55
C VAL A 289 6.73 -2.16 -25.92
N LYS A 290 7.60 -2.80 -26.72
CA LYS A 290 8.90 -3.29 -26.26
C LYS A 290 9.74 -2.21 -25.62
N THR A 291 9.89 -1.09 -26.32
CA THR A 291 10.75 0.01 -25.87
C THR A 291 10.21 0.65 -24.58
N ILE A 292 8.90 0.95 -24.53
CA ILE A 292 8.28 1.53 -23.34
C ILE A 292 8.37 0.56 -22.15
N THR A 293 8.19 -0.74 -22.39
CA THR A 293 8.33 -1.76 -21.34
C THR A 293 9.76 -1.81 -20.83
N LEU A 294 10.75 -1.86 -21.72
CA LEU A 294 12.17 -1.86 -21.36
C LEU A 294 12.55 -0.63 -20.54
N PHE A 295 12.15 0.57 -20.97
CA PHE A 295 12.44 1.80 -20.23
C PHE A 295 11.73 1.85 -18.89
N GLY A 296 10.51 1.33 -18.80
CA GLY A 296 9.75 1.24 -17.56
C GLY A 296 10.34 0.27 -16.51
N GLU A 297 11.28 -0.60 -16.90
CA GLU A 297 12.01 -1.46 -15.96
C GLU A 297 13.14 -0.70 -15.25
N VAL A 298 13.59 0.43 -15.78
CA VAL A 298 14.62 1.26 -15.14
C VAL A 298 14.01 1.96 -13.93
N TRP A 299 14.67 1.86 -12.77
CA TRP A 299 14.17 2.47 -11.55
C TRP A 299 13.95 3.98 -11.73
N GLY A 300 12.79 4.47 -11.30
CA GLY A 300 12.41 5.88 -11.40
C GLY A 300 11.82 6.28 -12.76
N ILE A 301 11.79 5.41 -13.77
CA ILE A 301 11.14 5.68 -15.06
C ILE A 301 9.73 5.08 -15.06
N GLY A 302 8.72 5.95 -14.99
CA GLY A 302 7.31 5.56 -15.14
C GLY A 302 6.80 5.63 -16.58
N PRO A 303 5.55 5.21 -16.85
CA PRO A 303 4.96 5.15 -18.20
C PRO A 303 5.06 6.47 -18.99
N ALA A 304 4.82 7.60 -18.31
CA ALA A 304 4.89 8.91 -18.94
C ALA A 304 6.32 9.28 -19.36
N THR A 305 7.32 8.95 -18.55
CA THR A 305 8.74 9.20 -18.87
C THR A 305 9.21 8.25 -19.96
N ALA A 306 8.88 6.96 -19.87
CA ALA A 306 9.19 5.97 -20.89
C ALA A 306 8.63 6.36 -22.27
N LEU A 307 7.38 6.84 -22.32
CA LEU A 307 6.78 7.33 -23.56
C LEU A 307 7.52 8.56 -24.12
N LYS A 308 7.88 9.53 -23.27
CA LYS A 308 8.66 10.71 -23.71
C LYS A 308 10.02 10.32 -24.28
N LEU A 309 10.71 9.36 -23.66
CA LEU A 309 12.00 8.86 -24.14
C LEU A 309 11.84 8.17 -25.50
N TYR A 310 10.80 7.35 -25.66
CA TYR A 310 10.47 6.75 -26.95
C TYR A 310 10.19 7.81 -28.04
N GLU A 311 9.41 8.85 -27.71
CA GLU A 311 9.06 9.95 -28.61
C GLU A 311 10.29 10.80 -29.01
N LYS A 312 11.33 10.84 -28.16
CA LYS A 312 12.63 11.44 -28.47
C LYS A 312 13.49 10.60 -29.43
N GLY A 313 13.08 9.37 -29.73
CA GLY A 313 13.80 8.47 -30.65
C GLY A 313 14.61 7.37 -29.98
N HIS A 314 14.67 7.33 -28.64
CA HIS A 314 15.40 6.28 -27.91
C HIS A 314 14.71 4.92 -28.04
N ARG A 315 15.49 3.86 -28.20
CA ARG A 315 15.03 2.46 -28.35
C ARG A 315 15.74 1.48 -27.41
N THR A 316 16.95 1.82 -26.96
CA THR A 316 17.79 0.95 -26.14
C THR A 316 18.18 1.64 -24.84
N LEU A 317 18.62 0.86 -23.84
CA LEU A 317 19.16 1.42 -22.59
C LEU A 317 20.46 2.22 -22.82
N ASP A 318 21.22 1.89 -23.86
CA ASP A 318 22.44 2.63 -24.22
C ASP A 318 22.12 4.04 -24.70
N ASP A 319 21.00 4.22 -25.41
CA ASP A 319 20.54 5.54 -25.86
C ASP A 319 20.28 6.48 -24.66
N LEU A 320 19.91 5.91 -23.52
CA LEU A 320 19.61 6.65 -22.29
C LEU A 320 20.86 7.11 -21.53
N LYS A 321 22.06 6.58 -21.84
CA LYS A 321 23.30 6.92 -21.12
C LYS A 321 23.69 8.39 -21.26
N ASN A 322 23.30 9.04 -22.36
CA ASN A 322 23.57 10.45 -22.66
C ASN A 322 22.30 11.31 -22.64
N GLU A 323 21.23 10.85 -21.98
CA GLU A 323 19.97 11.59 -21.91
C GLU A 323 19.96 12.54 -20.70
N ASP A 324 20.17 13.82 -20.98
CA ASP A 324 20.28 14.88 -19.96
C ASP A 324 18.98 15.14 -19.17
N SER A 325 17.81 14.71 -19.68
CA SER A 325 16.54 14.88 -18.95
C SER A 325 16.28 13.85 -17.86
N LEU A 326 17.15 12.85 -17.70
CA LEU A 326 17.05 11.90 -16.60
C LEU A 326 17.40 12.56 -15.27
N THR A 327 16.62 12.25 -14.23
CA THR A 327 16.99 12.63 -12.86
C THR A 327 18.20 11.84 -12.40
N ASN A 328 18.95 12.36 -11.41
CA ASN A 328 20.09 11.63 -10.85
C ASN A 328 19.72 10.21 -10.40
N ALA A 329 18.55 10.04 -9.80
CA ALA A 329 18.07 8.75 -9.35
C ALA A 329 17.71 7.80 -10.51
N GLN A 330 17.23 8.32 -11.65
CA GLN A 330 17.05 7.54 -12.88
C GLN A 330 18.39 7.15 -13.51
N VAL A 331 19.38 8.04 -13.50
CA VAL A 331 20.75 7.74 -13.96
C VAL A 331 21.37 6.61 -13.12
N ILE A 332 21.22 6.66 -11.80
CA ILE A 332 21.65 5.57 -10.90
C ILE A 332 20.88 4.28 -11.21
N GLY A 333 19.55 4.37 -11.39
CA GLY A 333 18.71 3.24 -11.78
C GLY A 333 19.14 2.58 -13.09
N LEU A 334 19.58 3.37 -14.07
CA LEU A 334 20.13 2.90 -15.34
C LEU A 334 21.50 2.25 -15.14
N LYS A 335 22.38 2.87 -14.35
CA LYS A 335 23.74 2.37 -14.06
C LYS A 335 23.73 0.99 -13.42
N TYR A 336 22.81 0.74 -12.50
CA TYR A 336 22.70 -0.51 -11.74
C TYR A 336 21.48 -1.35 -12.16
N PHE A 337 21.05 -1.22 -13.43
CA PHE A 337 19.85 -1.88 -13.95
C PHE A 337 19.86 -3.41 -13.73
N ASP A 338 20.96 -4.07 -14.08
CA ASP A 338 21.09 -5.53 -13.95
C ASP A 338 21.23 -5.97 -12.48
N ASP A 339 21.98 -5.21 -11.68
CA ASP A 339 22.16 -5.46 -10.25
C ASP A 339 20.82 -5.47 -9.52
N ILE A 340 20.00 -4.42 -9.71
CA ILE A 340 18.72 -4.23 -9.03
C ILE A 340 17.70 -5.32 -9.41
N LYS A 341 17.82 -5.90 -10.60
CA LYS A 341 16.96 -7.02 -11.03
C LYS A 341 17.29 -8.33 -10.32
N THR A 342 18.49 -8.45 -9.74
CA THR A 342 18.92 -9.68 -9.08
C THR A 342 18.11 -9.90 -7.80
N ARG A 343 17.48 -11.08 -7.72
CA ARG A 343 16.66 -11.48 -6.57
C ARG A 343 17.53 -11.71 -5.34
N ILE A 344 17.06 -11.23 -4.19
CA ILE A 344 17.68 -11.44 -2.88
C ILE A 344 17.14 -12.75 -2.29
N PRO A 345 17.97 -13.75 -1.98
CA PRO A 345 17.51 -14.94 -1.27
C PRO A 345 16.93 -14.58 0.11
N ARG A 346 15.90 -15.30 0.55
CA ARG A 346 15.22 -15.00 1.82
C ARG A 346 16.16 -14.97 3.03
N HIS A 347 17.11 -15.90 3.11
CA HIS A 347 18.05 -15.97 4.22
C HIS A 347 18.96 -14.73 4.28
N GLU A 348 19.38 -14.20 3.13
CA GLU A 348 20.16 -12.97 3.05
C GLU A 348 19.35 -11.76 3.53
N ALA A 349 18.07 -11.68 3.16
CA ALA A 349 17.18 -10.62 3.66
C ALA A 349 17.00 -10.67 5.20
N GLN A 350 16.92 -11.88 5.77
CA GLN A 350 16.88 -12.07 7.22
C GLN A 350 18.17 -11.61 7.91
N GLU A 351 19.34 -11.94 7.35
CA GLU A 351 20.63 -11.47 7.87
C GLU A 351 20.72 -9.94 7.86
N MET A 352 20.25 -9.30 6.78
CA MET A 352 20.21 -7.84 6.68
C MET A 352 19.27 -7.21 7.70
N GLU A 353 18.08 -7.77 7.91
CA GLU A 353 17.15 -7.30 8.94
C GLU A 353 17.81 -7.27 10.32
N LEU A 354 18.57 -8.32 10.68
CA LEU A 354 19.30 -8.39 11.96
C LEU A 354 20.39 -7.32 12.07
N VAL A 355 21.16 -7.10 11.01
CA VAL A 355 22.21 -6.05 10.98
C VAL A 355 21.57 -4.67 11.13
N LEU A 356 20.49 -4.41 10.40
CA LEU A 356 19.75 -3.15 10.43
C LEU A 356 19.15 -2.89 11.83
N GLN A 357 18.49 -3.89 12.42
CA GLN A 357 17.96 -3.82 13.78
C GLN A 357 19.06 -3.47 14.80
N LYS A 358 20.21 -4.14 14.73
CA LYS A 358 21.33 -3.87 15.64
C LYS A 358 21.86 -2.43 15.50
N VAL A 359 22.06 -1.96 14.27
CA VAL A 359 22.51 -0.58 14.04
C VAL A 359 21.48 0.43 14.55
N ALA A 360 20.18 0.13 14.43
CA ALA A 360 19.14 1.01 14.94
C ALA A 360 19.17 1.10 16.48
N GLU A 361 19.32 -0.04 17.17
CA GLU A 361 19.46 -0.11 18.63
C GLU A 361 20.72 0.60 19.15
N ASP A 362 21.84 0.50 18.43
CA ASP A 362 23.09 1.19 18.78
C ASP A 362 22.95 2.73 18.72
N ILE A 363 22.06 3.26 17.87
CA ILE A 363 21.81 4.71 17.76
C ILE A 363 20.78 5.14 18.80
N ILE A 364 19.62 4.47 18.85
CA ILE A 364 18.58 4.72 19.86
C ILE A 364 18.08 3.36 20.39
N PRO A 365 18.33 3.03 21.66
CA PRO A 365 17.83 1.80 22.26
C PRO A 365 16.31 1.71 22.19
N GLY A 366 15.79 0.54 21.80
CA GLY A 366 14.34 0.29 21.70
C GLY A 366 13.72 0.59 20.34
N MET A 367 14.51 0.99 19.33
CA MET A 367 14.05 1.05 17.95
C MET A 367 13.54 -0.31 17.46
N VAL A 368 12.46 -0.29 16.69
CA VAL A 368 11.87 -1.48 16.08
C VAL A 368 12.02 -1.38 14.58
N VAL A 369 12.77 -2.30 13.99
CA VAL A 369 13.01 -2.47 12.56
C VAL A 369 12.35 -3.77 12.11
N VAL A 370 11.48 -3.67 11.10
CA VAL A 370 10.79 -4.83 10.53
C VAL A 370 10.92 -4.82 9.02
N CYS A 371 11.41 -5.92 8.46
CA CYS A 371 11.38 -6.13 7.02
C CYS A 371 9.96 -6.54 6.59
N GLY A 372 9.36 -5.72 5.74
CA GLY A 372 8.04 -5.88 5.15
C GLY A 372 8.08 -6.67 3.84
N GLY A 373 7.27 -6.24 2.89
CA GLY A 373 7.34 -6.64 1.50
C GLY A 373 7.11 -8.13 1.26
N SER A 374 7.75 -8.60 0.20
CA SER A 374 7.74 -10.02 -0.17
C SER A 374 8.36 -10.92 0.91
N TYR A 375 9.32 -10.40 1.68
CA TYR A 375 9.93 -11.11 2.81
C TYR A 375 8.89 -11.42 3.88
N ARG A 376 8.14 -10.43 4.35
CA ARG A 376 7.12 -10.62 5.38
C ARG A 376 5.95 -11.51 4.94
N ARG A 377 5.67 -11.55 3.63
CA ARG A 377 4.68 -12.47 3.01
C ARG A 377 5.20 -13.90 2.79
N GLY A 378 6.41 -14.22 3.26
CA GLY A 378 6.94 -15.59 3.21
C GLY A 378 7.52 -16.03 1.86
N LYS A 379 7.81 -15.11 0.92
CA LYS A 379 8.41 -15.49 -0.36
C LYS A 379 9.85 -16.00 -0.17
N ALA A 380 10.25 -16.95 -1.02
CA ALA A 380 11.58 -17.58 -0.99
C ALA A 380 12.72 -16.65 -1.45
N SER A 381 12.38 -15.60 -2.20
CA SER A 381 13.30 -14.52 -2.58
C SER A 381 12.55 -13.19 -2.60
N CYS A 382 13.30 -12.09 -2.55
CA CYS A 382 12.83 -10.70 -2.52
C CYS A 382 13.40 -9.91 -3.70
N GLY A 383 12.73 -8.82 -4.09
CA GLY A 383 13.25 -7.91 -5.12
C GLY A 383 14.11 -6.81 -4.50
N ASP A 384 13.72 -6.42 -3.31
CA ASP A 384 14.26 -5.34 -2.50
C ASP A 384 14.03 -5.66 -1.01
N LEU A 385 14.62 -4.81 -0.17
CA LEU A 385 14.44 -4.81 1.27
C LEU A 385 13.52 -3.65 1.67
N ASP A 386 12.25 -3.95 1.90
CA ASP A 386 11.27 -3.02 2.44
C ASP A 386 11.41 -2.97 3.96
N ILE A 387 11.88 -1.88 4.56
CA ILE A 387 12.14 -1.77 5.99
C ILE A 387 11.23 -0.71 6.62
N VAL A 388 10.42 -1.15 7.56
CA VAL A 388 9.52 -0.30 8.35
C VAL A 388 10.10 -0.13 9.73
N ILE A 389 10.27 1.12 10.16
CA ILE A 389 10.93 1.49 11.41
C ILE A 389 9.97 2.28 12.28
N THR A 390 9.97 2.05 13.59
CA THR A 390 9.24 2.87 14.56
C THR A 390 9.92 2.80 15.93
N HIS A 391 9.46 3.64 16.86
CA HIS A 391 9.83 3.52 18.26
C HIS A 391 8.58 3.41 19.16
N PRO A 392 8.54 2.48 20.12
CA PRO A 392 7.35 2.25 20.96
C PRO A 392 6.87 3.47 21.76
N ASP A 393 7.75 4.41 22.08
CA ASP A 393 7.41 5.62 22.86
C ASP A 393 6.67 6.72 22.07
N GLY A 394 6.56 6.57 20.74
CA GLY A 394 5.94 7.56 19.85
C GLY A 394 6.70 8.88 19.68
N LYS A 395 7.94 9.00 20.18
CA LYS A 395 8.75 10.23 20.17
C LYS A 395 10.14 10.02 19.57
N SER A 396 10.84 8.98 19.98
CA SER A 396 12.27 8.80 19.64
C SER A 396 12.53 8.49 18.17
N HIS A 397 11.49 8.19 17.39
CA HIS A 397 11.59 8.00 15.93
C HIS A 397 11.88 9.32 15.18
N LYS A 398 11.60 10.48 15.78
CA LYS A 398 11.80 11.80 15.16
C LYS A 398 13.29 12.06 14.93
N GLY A 399 13.65 12.52 13.73
CA GLY A 399 15.05 12.77 13.35
C GLY A 399 15.93 11.53 13.19
N PHE A 400 15.41 10.33 13.49
CA PHE A 400 16.18 9.09 13.49
C PHE A 400 16.77 8.75 12.11
N LEU A 401 15.99 8.95 11.03
CA LEU A 401 16.38 8.50 9.69
C LEU A 401 17.72 9.09 9.23
N GLN A 402 18.00 10.35 9.56
CA GLN A 402 19.21 11.06 9.15
C GLN A 402 20.46 10.42 9.75
N ASN A 403 20.44 10.17 11.06
CA ASN A 403 21.54 9.53 11.78
C ASN A 403 21.70 8.07 11.33
N TYR A 404 20.59 7.37 11.10
CA TYR A 404 20.58 5.99 10.67
C TYR A 404 21.20 5.80 9.27
N VAL A 405 20.76 6.59 8.28
CA VAL A 405 21.33 6.57 6.93
C VAL A 405 22.81 6.95 6.96
N LYS A 406 23.19 7.98 7.71
CA LYS A 406 24.60 8.38 7.87
C LYS A 406 25.45 7.22 8.39
N ARG A 407 25.02 6.57 9.48
CA ARG A 407 25.73 5.44 10.09
C ARG A 407 25.88 4.27 9.12
N LEU A 408 24.83 3.92 8.39
CA LEU A 408 24.86 2.82 7.42
C LEU A 408 25.77 3.12 6.21
N LYS A 409 25.90 4.39 5.81
CA LYS A 409 26.86 4.81 4.79
C LYS A 409 28.30 4.73 5.28
N GLU A 410 28.58 5.10 6.53
CA GLU A 410 29.90 4.93 7.15
C GLU A 410 30.32 3.45 7.19
N MET A 411 29.36 2.55 7.38
CA MET A 411 29.55 1.09 7.30
C MET A 411 29.69 0.58 5.86
N LYS A 412 29.53 1.45 4.85
CA LYS A 412 29.47 1.10 3.42
C LYS A 412 28.36 0.07 3.09
N LEU A 413 27.31 0.03 3.91
CA LEU A 413 26.14 -0.80 3.65
C LEU A 413 25.23 -0.10 2.64
N LEU A 414 24.92 1.18 2.87
CA LEU A 414 24.25 2.05 1.89
C LEU A 414 25.28 2.68 0.96
N ARG A 415 24.97 2.71 -0.34
CA ARG A 415 25.89 3.14 -1.39
C ARG A 415 25.38 4.32 -2.19
N GLU A 416 24.14 4.24 -2.67
CA GLU A 416 23.56 5.24 -3.56
C GLU A 416 22.22 5.72 -3.00
N ASP A 417 21.97 7.02 -3.08
CA ASP A 417 20.71 7.63 -2.68
C ASP A 417 19.81 7.84 -3.88
N LEU A 418 18.55 7.44 -3.75
CA LEU A 418 17.54 7.60 -4.80
C LEU A 418 16.47 8.61 -4.37
N ILE A 419 15.91 8.44 -3.17
CA ILE A 419 14.98 9.38 -2.54
C ILE A 419 15.37 9.55 -1.07
N PHE A 420 15.37 10.79 -0.60
CA PHE A 420 15.52 11.09 0.83
C PHE A 420 14.55 12.21 1.17
N SER A 421 13.63 11.95 2.10
CA SER A 421 12.64 12.92 2.57
C SER A 421 12.41 12.75 4.06
N THR A 422 12.50 13.84 4.81
CA THR A 422 12.21 13.91 6.25
C THR A 422 11.19 14.99 6.52
N HIS A 423 10.32 14.77 7.49
CA HIS A 423 9.26 15.71 7.85
C HIS A 423 9.74 16.64 8.97
N SER A 424 9.20 17.87 8.99
CA SER A 424 9.61 18.90 9.95
C SER A 424 9.15 18.56 11.38
N GLU A 425 10.00 18.86 12.36
CA GLU A 425 9.68 18.73 13.78
C GLU A 425 8.72 19.81 14.30
N GLU A 426 8.58 20.92 13.56
CA GLU A 426 7.89 22.15 13.98
C GLU A 426 6.48 22.31 13.37
N GLY A 427 6.00 21.31 12.61
CA GLY A 427 4.67 21.31 11.98
C GLY A 427 3.69 20.28 12.54
N THR A 428 2.42 20.35 12.13
CA THR A 428 1.38 19.33 12.40
C THR A 428 1.55 18.06 11.56
N ASP A 429 2.56 18.03 10.68
CA ASP A 429 2.80 16.92 9.77
C ASP A 429 3.47 15.76 10.53
N SER A 430 2.65 14.87 11.10
CA SER A 430 3.05 13.56 11.61
C SER A 430 3.43 12.65 10.44
N GLY A 431 4.43 13.07 9.68
CA GLY A 431 4.80 12.46 8.42
C GLY A 431 5.69 11.24 8.59
N VAL A 432 5.91 10.56 7.47
CA VAL A 432 6.65 9.29 7.42
C VAL A 432 7.97 9.52 6.72
N ASP A 433 9.06 9.60 7.47
CA ASP A 433 10.38 9.79 6.88
C ASP A 433 10.72 8.64 5.94
N THR A 434 11.27 8.98 4.78
CA THR A 434 11.42 8.06 3.65
C THR A 434 12.84 8.13 3.11
N TYR A 435 13.46 6.97 3.00
CA TYR A 435 14.73 6.82 2.28
C TYR A 435 14.62 5.67 1.30
N PHE A 436 14.90 5.91 0.03
CA PHE A 436 15.07 4.86 -0.97
C PHE A 436 16.51 4.94 -1.47
N GLY A 437 17.19 3.81 -1.52
CA GLY A 437 18.57 3.75 -1.95
C GLY A 437 18.97 2.40 -2.50
N LEU A 438 20.29 2.24 -2.66
CA LEU A 438 20.95 0.99 -2.98
C LEU A 438 21.90 0.58 -1.87
N CYS A 439 21.84 -0.69 -1.47
CA CYS A 439 22.73 -1.29 -0.49
C CYS A 439 23.60 -2.39 -1.08
N THR A 440 24.65 -2.74 -0.35
CA THR A 440 25.49 -3.92 -0.58
C THR A 440 25.56 -4.76 0.68
N TYR A 441 25.64 -6.07 0.51
CA TYR A 441 26.04 -6.97 1.59
C TYR A 441 27.52 -6.76 1.93
N PRO A 442 27.94 -6.95 3.19
CA PRO A 442 29.34 -6.88 3.58
C PRO A 442 30.24 -7.73 2.67
N GLY A 443 31.30 -7.13 2.14
CA GLY A 443 32.25 -7.80 1.24
C GLY A 443 31.76 -8.03 -0.19
N ARG A 444 30.57 -7.52 -0.57
CA ARG A 444 30.03 -7.60 -1.93
C ARG A 444 29.95 -6.23 -2.59
N GLU A 445 29.94 -6.24 -3.93
CA GLU A 445 29.75 -5.02 -4.74
C GLU A 445 28.39 -4.98 -5.47
N LEU A 446 27.65 -6.09 -5.52
CA LEU A 446 26.32 -6.11 -6.14
C LEU A 446 25.36 -5.17 -5.41
N ARG A 447 24.68 -4.29 -6.15
CA ARG A 447 23.70 -3.36 -5.58
C ARG A 447 22.31 -4.00 -5.48
N HIS A 448 21.70 -3.91 -4.31
CA HIS A 448 20.30 -4.26 -4.09
C HIS A 448 19.50 -3.04 -3.66
N ARG A 449 18.21 -3.02 -3.98
CA ARG A 449 17.29 -1.96 -3.54
C ARG A 449 16.95 -2.13 -2.06
N ILE A 450 16.92 -1.02 -1.35
CA ILE A 450 16.50 -0.94 0.05
C ILE A 450 15.69 0.33 0.27
N ASP A 451 14.58 0.18 0.97
CA ASP A 451 13.62 1.23 1.23
C ASP A 451 13.32 1.31 2.72
N PHE A 452 13.49 2.49 3.30
CA PHE A 452 13.19 2.77 4.69
C PHE A 452 11.96 3.66 4.78
N LYS A 453 11.08 3.31 5.72
CA LYS A 453 9.99 4.17 6.18
C LYS A 453 10.00 4.23 7.69
N VAL A 454 10.18 5.43 8.24
CA VAL A 454 10.11 5.66 9.69
C VAL A 454 8.72 6.20 10.02
N TYR A 455 7.93 5.42 10.74
CA TYR A 455 6.56 5.75 11.10
C TYR A 455 6.47 6.20 12.57
N PRO A 456 5.70 7.26 12.85
CA PRO A 456 5.15 7.50 14.18
C PRO A 456 4.38 6.28 14.69
N ARG A 457 4.42 6.05 16.00
CA ARG A 457 3.91 4.82 16.62
C ARG A 457 2.41 4.60 16.42
N ASP A 458 1.64 5.68 16.44
CA ASP A 458 0.19 5.69 16.28
C ASP A 458 -0.28 5.31 14.87
N ILE A 459 0.54 5.58 13.84
CA ILE A 459 0.24 5.19 12.45
C ILE A 459 1.08 4.02 11.92
N TYR A 460 2.03 3.50 12.71
CA TYR A 460 2.90 2.38 12.36
C TYR A 460 2.15 1.14 11.87
N ALA A 461 1.03 0.77 12.52
CA ALA A 461 0.28 -0.42 12.13
C ALA A 461 -0.27 -0.33 10.69
N PHE A 462 -0.76 0.85 10.29
CA PHE A 462 -1.23 1.09 8.92
C PHE A 462 -0.06 1.05 7.93
N GLY A 463 1.07 1.67 8.31
CA GLY A 463 2.31 1.62 7.56
C GLY A 463 2.78 0.18 7.33
N LEU A 464 2.82 -0.64 8.39
CA LEU A 464 3.23 -2.03 8.31
C LEU A 464 2.32 -2.86 7.40
N ILE A 465 1.01 -2.66 7.44
CA ILE A 465 0.07 -3.33 6.52
C ILE A 465 0.39 -2.93 5.08
N ALA A 466 0.49 -1.63 4.79
CA ALA A 466 0.77 -1.11 3.45
C ALA A 466 2.10 -1.64 2.91
N TRP A 467 3.15 -1.64 3.74
CA TRP A 467 4.48 -2.10 3.35
C TRP A 467 4.65 -3.61 3.43
N THR A 468 3.72 -4.35 4.06
CA THR A 468 3.62 -5.81 3.88
C THR A 468 3.01 -6.14 2.53
N GLY A 469 2.03 -5.37 2.07
CA GLY A 469 1.37 -5.55 0.78
C GLY A 469 0.65 -6.91 0.61
N ASN A 470 0.41 -7.39 -0.60
CA ASN A 470 0.88 -6.85 -1.88
C ASN A 470 0.12 -5.59 -2.34
N ASP A 471 0.58 -4.98 -3.44
CA ASP A 471 0.02 -3.75 -4.00
C ASP A 471 -1.48 -3.85 -4.31
N VAL A 472 -1.95 -5.02 -4.74
CA VAL A 472 -3.37 -5.25 -5.01
C VAL A 472 -4.20 -5.38 -3.75
N LEU A 473 -3.72 -6.08 -2.72
CA LEU A 473 -4.40 -6.14 -1.43
C LEU A 473 -4.63 -4.71 -0.90
N ASN A 474 -3.59 -3.87 -0.94
CA ASN A 474 -3.67 -2.48 -0.51
C ASN A 474 -4.69 -1.67 -1.33
N ARG A 475 -4.76 -1.88 -2.65
CA ARG A 475 -5.73 -1.19 -3.52
C ARG A 475 -7.16 -1.71 -3.39
N SER A 476 -7.35 -2.92 -2.89
CA SER A 476 -8.68 -3.53 -2.72
C SER A 476 -9.37 -3.16 -1.41
N ALA A 477 -8.61 -2.65 -0.43
CA ALA A 477 -9.09 -2.25 0.89
C ALA A 477 -9.46 -0.76 0.98
N GLY A 478 -9.34 -0.01 -0.14
CA GLY A 478 -9.57 1.43 -0.22
C GLY A 478 -10.84 1.83 -0.95
#